data_AF-A0A6V7HQV7-F1
#
_entry.id   AF-A0A6V7HQV7-F1
#
_cell.length_a   1.000
_cell.length_b   1.000
_cell.length_c   1.000
_cell.angle_alpha   90.00
_cell.angle_beta   90.00
_cell.angle_gamma   90.00
#
_symmetry.space_group_name_H-M   'P 1'
#
loop_
_entity.id
_entity.type
_entity.pdbx_description
1 polymer ?
#
loop_
_entity_poly.entity_id
_entity_poly.type
_entity_poly.pdbx_seq_one_letter_code
_entity_poly.pdbx_strand_id
1 'polypeptide(L)'
;YTPPALDILYFLQCTTTREFRRQHSLELYQLYHRILSKSLSDANFNPTEIFPIEDLLKSIEAYRKSSLFHGILNLPAMLIDGKKIAKDYRDQFTYEFAENLYLRDRSLVIRNQFYGVDAYRMRMVDAVMEFYDDFVV
;
A
#
# COMPACT_ATOMS: atom_id res chain seq x y z
N TYR A 1 -8.87 -3.05 15.04
CA TYR A 1 -7.92 -4.18 14.90
C TYR A 1 -7.60 -4.32 13.42
N THR A 2 -6.32 -4.37 13.04
CA THR A 2 -5.89 -4.62 11.66
C THR A 2 -5.27 -6.02 11.60
N PRO A 3 -5.88 -6.98 10.87
CA PRO A 3 -5.33 -8.33 10.71
C PRO A 3 -3.93 -8.32 10.08
N PRO A 4 -3.05 -9.28 10.41
CA PRO A 4 -1.72 -9.40 9.80
C PRO A 4 -1.72 -9.48 8.26
N ALA A 5 -2.78 -10.07 7.67
CA ALA A 5 -2.95 -10.10 6.23
C ALA A 5 -3.08 -8.71 5.61
N LEU A 6 -3.83 -7.79 6.26
CA LEU A 6 -3.99 -6.43 5.76
C LEU A 6 -2.68 -5.63 5.89
N ASP A 7 -1.90 -5.86 6.95
CA ASP A 7 -0.58 -5.26 7.14
C ASP A 7 0.35 -5.59 5.95
N ILE A 8 0.57 -6.88 5.66
CA ILE A 8 1.45 -7.28 4.55
C ILE A 8 0.90 -6.86 3.18
N LEU A 9 -0.41 -6.99 2.96
CA LEU A 9 -1.01 -6.61 1.68
C LEU A 9 -0.86 -5.11 1.40
N TYR A 10 -1.10 -4.25 2.40
CA TYR A 10 -0.95 -2.81 2.25
C TYR A 10 0.51 -2.41 2.07
N PHE A 11 1.41 -3.01 2.85
CA PHE A 11 2.84 -2.80 2.69
C PHE A 11 3.28 -3.09 1.25
N LEU A 12 2.91 -4.25 0.71
CA LEU A 12 3.27 -4.63 -0.65
C LEU A 12 2.63 -3.69 -1.68
N GLN A 13 1.36 -3.35 -1.54
CA GLN A 13 0.67 -2.46 -2.49
C GLN A 13 1.35 -1.09 -2.59
N CYS A 14 1.80 -0.56 -1.45
CA CYS A 14 2.41 0.77 -1.38
C CYS A 14 3.88 0.80 -1.84
N THR A 15 4.60 -0.31 -1.73
CA THR A 15 6.06 -0.33 -1.92
C THR A 15 6.54 -1.07 -3.17
N THR A 16 5.67 -1.85 -3.82
CA THR A 16 6.05 -2.71 -4.96
C THR A 16 5.17 -2.48 -6.18
N THR A 17 5.63 -2.93 -7.35
CA THR A 17 4.82 -2.94 -8.57
C THR A 17 3.90 -4.15 -8.62
N ARG A 18 2.84 -4.06 -9.44
CA ARG A 18 1.98 -5.21 -9.74
C ARG A 18 2.79 -6.40 -10.22
N GLU A 19 3.72 -6.18 -11.16
CA GLU A 19 4.53 -7.26 -11.73
C GLU A 19 5.36 -7.97 -10.66
N PHE A 20 5.99 -7.22 -9.76
CA PHE A 20 6.73 -7.79 -8.65
C PHE A 20 5.84 -8.66 -7.75
N ARG A 21 4.62 -8.20 -7.42
CA ARG A 21 3.67 -8.99 -6.61
C ARG A 21 3.23 -10.26 -7.32
N ARG A 22 2.97 -10.21 -8.64
CA ARG A 22 2.61 -11.40 -9.42
C ARG A 22 3.70 -12.48 -9.34
N GLN A 23 4.96 -12.08 -9.30
CA GLN A 23 6.09 -13.00 -9.28
C GLN A 23 6.47 -13.49 -7.88
N HIS A 24 6.32 -12.64 -6.84
CA HIS A 24 6.94 -12.88 -5.54
C HIS A 24 5.98 -12.94 -4.34
N SER A 25 4.69 -12.66 -4.50
CA SER A 25 3.75 -12.55 -3.37
C SER A 25 3.74 -13.78 -2.45
N LEU A 26 3.69 -15.00 -3.00
CA LEU A 26 3.64 -16.22 -2.19
C LEU A 26 4.89 -16.38 -1.31
N GLU A 27 6.07 -16.14 -1.88
CA GLU A 27 7.34 -16.18 -1.14
C GLU A 27 7.36 -15.13 -0.02
N LEU A 28 6.87 -13.92 -0.31
CA LEU A 28 6.81 -12.82 0.66
C LEU A 28 5.82 -13.12 1.80
N TYR A 29 4.68 -13.77 1.51
CA TYR A 29 3.71 -14.19 2.53
C TYR A 29 4.30 -15.26 3.45
N GLN A 30 5.02 -16.23 2.89
CA GLN A 30 5.71 -17.26 3.67
C GLN A 30 6.84 -16.66 4.51
N LEU A 31 7.61 -15.73 3.96
CA LEU A 31 8.64 -15.00 4.69
C LEU A 31 8.03 -14.20 5.85
N TYR A 32 6.96 -13.44 5.59
CA TYR A 32 6.23 -12.68 6.61
C TYR A 32 5.75 -13.59 7.75
N HIS A 33 5.09 -14.69 7.40
CA HIS A 33 4.61 -15.69 8.36
C HIS A 33 5.74 -16.25 9.21
N ARG A 34 6.85 -16.63 8.58
CA ARG A 34 8.02 -17.20 9.27
C ARG A 34 8.63 -16.22 10.26
N ILE A 35 8.82 -14.97 9.86
CA ILE A 35 9.41 -13.94 10.73
C ILE A 35 8.47 -13.63 11.89
N LEU A 36 7.18 -13.42 11.64
CA LEU A 36 6.21 -13.15 12.70
C LEU A 36 6.05 -14.34 13.64
N SER A 37 6.03 -15.57 13.12
CA SER A 37 5.99 -16.80 13.94
C SER A 37 7.21 -16.91 14.84
N LYS A 38 8.40 -16.57 14.32
CA LYS A 38 9.61 -16.50 15.15
C LYS A 38 9.46 -15.46 16.27
N SER A 39 8.99 -14.26 15.97
CA SER A 39 8.76 -13.22 16.99
C SER A 39 7.75 -13.66 18.06
N LEU A 40 6.70 -14.40 17.66
CA LEU A 40 5.72 -14.97 18.60
C LEU A 40 6.37 -16.04 19.50
N SER A 41 7.20 -16.93 18.94
CA SER A 41 7.96 -17.91 19.73
C SER A 41 8.95 -17.27 20.68
N ASP A 42 9.67 -16.24 20.23
CA ASP A 42 10.61 -15.48 21.07
C ASP A 42 9.88 -14.78 22.26
N ALA A 43 8.58 -14.50 22.11
CA ALA A 43 7.70 -13.99 23.16
C ALA A 43 6.97 -15.10 23.97
N ASN A 44 7.38 -16.37 23.85
CA ASN A 44 6.79 -17.55 24.50
C ASN A 44 5.36 -17.90 24.09
N PHE A 45 4.94 -17.53 22.88
CA PHE A 45 3.68 -18.01 22.28
C PHE A 45 3.91 -19.20 21.34
N ASN A 46 2.88 -20.05 21.16
CA ASN A 46 2.90 -21.12 20.17
C ASN A 46 2.30 -20.65 18.83
N PRO A 47 3.11 -20.28 17.82
CA PRO A 47 2.60 -19.73 16.56
C PRO A 47 1.74 -20.72 15.76
N THR A 48 1.93 -22.04 15.92
CA THR A 48 1.10 -23.03 15.21
C THR A 48 -0.34 -23.08 15.72
N GLU A 49 -0.59 -22.59 16.94
CA GLU A 49 -1.94 -22.51 17.51
C GLU A 49 -2.59 -21.15 17.23
N ILE A 50 -1.84 -20.05 17.33
CA ILE A 50 -2.41 -18.70 17.27
C ILE A 50 -2.30 -18.05 15.89
N PHE A 51 -1.37 -18.49 15.04
CA PHE A 51 -1.14 -17.92 13.73
C PHE A 51 -0.69 -18.98 12.70
N PRO A 52 -1.54 -19.99 12.38
CA PRO A 52 -1.25 -20.95 11.31
C PRO A 52 -1.08 -20.26 9.94
N ILE A 53 -0.22 -20.83 9.08
CA ILE A 53 0.02 -20.27 7.74
C ILE A 53 -1.26 -20.35 6.88
N GLU A 54 -2.04 -21.40 7.04
CA GLU A 54 -3.30 -21.60 6.32
C GLU A 54 -4.29 -20.48 6.63
N ASP A 55 -4.33 -20.01 7.87
CA ASP A 55 -5.22 -18.93 8.29
C ASP A 55 -4.74 -17.57 7.78
N LEU A 56 -3.43 -17.34 7.73
CA LEU A 56 -2.88 -16.18 7.04
C LEU A 56 -3.25 -16.18 5.56
N LEU A 57 -3.05 -17.29 4.85
CA LEU A 57 -3.33 -17.38 3.42
C LEU A 57 -4.83 -17.21 3.11
N LYS A 58 -5.72 -17.81 3.91
CA LYS A 58 -7.17 -17.57 3.81
C LYS A 58 -7.52 -16.10 4.03
N SER A 59 -6.89 -15.46 5.03
CA SER A 59 -7.11 -14.04 5.33
C SER A 59 -6.61 -13.15 4.19
N ILE A 60 -5.44 -13.46 3.62
CA ILE A 60 -4.91 -12.77 2.44
C ILE A 60 -5.90 -12.83 1.29
N GLU A 61 -6.44 -14.01 0.99
CA GLU A 61 -7.42 -14.16 -0.10
C GLU A 61 -8.68 -13.33 0.16
N ALA A 62 -9.19 -13.34 1.40
CA ALA A 62 -10.36 -12.56 1.79
C ALA A 62 -10.13 -11.03 1.66
N TYR A 63 -8.91 -10.56 1.92
CA TYR A 63 -8.59 -9.13 1.93
C TYR A 63 -7.87 -8.62 0.67
N ARG A 64 -7.52 -9.49 -0.27
CA ARG A 64 -6.77 -9.15 -1.48
C ARG A 64 -7.42 -8.00 -2.24
N LYS A 65 -8.70 -8.14 -2.53
CA LYS A 65 -9.52 -7.13 -3.24
C LYS A 65 -9.62 -5.80 -2.48
N SER A 66 -9.81 -5.85 -1.16
CA SER A 66 -9.83 -4.66 -0.31
C SER A 66 -8.49 -3.92 -0.32
N SER A 67 -7.37 -4.66 -0.43
CA SER A 67 -6.03 -4.06 -0.51
C SER A 67 -5.75 -3.33 -1.83
N LEU A 68 -6.27 -3.83 -2.95
CA LEU A 68 -6.19 -3.13 -4.24
C LEU A 68 -6.91 -1.79 -4.18
N PHE A 69 -8.13 -1.79 -3.62
CA PHE A 69 -8.90 -0.56 -3.41
C PHE A 69 -8.17 0.42 -2.49
N HIS A 70 -7.62 -0.07 -1.37
CA HIS A 70 -6.82 0.75 -0.46
C HIS A 70 -5.60 1.36 -1.17
N GLY A 71 -4.92 0.59 -2.02
CA GLY A 71 -3.80 1.06 -2.83
C GLY A 71 -4.16 2.25 -3.69
N ILE A 72 -5.24 2.17 -4.46
CA ILE A 72 -5.70 3.26 -5.33
C ILE A 72 -6.01 4.53 -4.54
N LEU A 73 -6.61 4.41 -3.36
CA LEU A 73 -6.99 5.57 -2.56
C LEU A 73 -5.81 6.26 -1.85
N ASN A 74 -4.78 5.49 -1.47
CA ASN A 74 -3.68 5.96 -0.62
C ASN A 74 -2.39 6.26 -1.39
N LEU A 75 -2.04 5.47 -2.41
CA LEU A 75 -0.86 5.70 -3.26
C LEU A 75 -0.73 7.15 -3.74
N PRO A 76 -1.81 7.84 -4.21
CA PRO A 76 -1.66 9.21 -4.67
C PRO A 76 -1.19 10.18 -3.60
N ALA A 77 -1.49 9.95 -2.31
CA ALA A 77 -0.97 10.78 -1.24
C ALA A 77 0.43 10.34 -0.79
N MET A 78 0.67 9.03 -0.72
CA MET A 78 1.94 8.47 -0.24
C MET A 78 3.13 8.72 -1.18
N LEU A 79 2.88 8.79 -2.49
CA LEU A 79 3.94 8.94 -3.50
C LEU A 79 4.26 10.40 -3.85
N ILE A 80 3.65 11.35 -3.16
CA ILE A 80 3.85 12.77 -3.41
C ILE A 80 5.32 13.14 -3.19
N ASP A 81 5.93 13.74 -4.22
CA ASP A 81 7.27 14.31 -4.09
C ASP A 81 7.23 15.60 -3.27
N GLY A 82 7.53 15.46 -1.98
CA GLY A 82 7.58 16.58 -1.05
C GLY A 82 8.56 17.69 -1.45
N LYS A 83 9.65 17.38 -2.18
CA LYS A 83 10.61 18.41 -2.65
C LYS A 83 10.00 19.24 -3.78
N LYS A 84 9.31 18.58 -4.70
CA LYS A 84 8.62 19.26 -5.80
C LYS A 84 7.49 20.14 -5.29
N ILE A 85 6.70 19.63 -4.35
CA ILE A 85 5.66 20.46 -3.72
C ILE A 85 6.29 21.61 -2.94
N ALA A 86 7.34 21.39 -2.15
CA ALA A 86 8.01 22.49 -1.45
C ALA A 86 8.46 23.60 -2.39
N LYS A 87 8.94 23.24 -3.58
CA LYS A 87 9.33 24.22 -4.61
C LYS A 87 8.13 24.98 -5.20
N ASP A 88 7.06 24.26 -5.53
CA ASP A 88 5.88 24.76 -6.24
C ASP A 88 4.94 25.56 -5.31
N TYR A 89 4.95 25.26 -4.00
CA TYR A 89 4.10 25.84 -2.96
C TYR A 89 4.92 26.52 -1.86
N ARG A 90 6.09 27.07 -2.22
CA ARG A 90 7.09 27.65 -1.30
C ARG A 90 6.54 28.65 -0.27
N ASP A 91 5.47 29.36 -0.64
CA ASP A 91 4.82 30.39 0.20
C ASP A 91 3.60 29.85 1.00
N GLN A 92 3.21 28.59 0.79
CA GLN A 92 2.02 27.93 1.40
C GLN A 92 2.39 26.71 2.26
N PHE A 93 3.68 26.50 2.54
CA PHE A 93 4.17 25.36 3.34
C PHE A 93 3.95 25.57 4.85
N THR A 94 2.71 25.83 5.24
CA THR A 94 2.21 25.84 6.62
C THR A 94 1.46 24.54 6.92
N TYR A 95 1.09 24.35 8.18
CA TYR A 95 0.18 23.31 8.67
C TYR A 95 -1.06 23.09 7.77
N GLU A 96 -1.51 24.16 7.09
CA GLU A 96 -2.58 24.12 6.07
C GLU A 96 -2.29 23.21 4.88
N PHE A 97 -1.04 23.04 4.43
CA PHE A 97 -0.73 22.14 3.33
C PHE A 97 -1.00 20.67 3.70
N ALA A 98 -0.61 20.28 4.92
CA ALA A 98 -0.87 18.94 5.44
C ALA A 98 -2.38 18.72 5.70
N GLU A 99 -3.09 19.71 6.26
CA GLU A 99 -4.56 19.66 6.34
C GLU A 99 -5.20 19.56 4.95
N ASN A 100 -4.74 20.32 3.95
CA ASN A 100 -5.31 20.29 2.61
C ASN A 100 -5.10 18.95 1.90
N LEU A 101 -4.00 18.25 2.19
CA LEU A 101 -3.68 16.96 1.59
C LEU A 101 -4.56 15.82 2.10
N TYR A 102 -4.93 15.86 3.39
CA TYR A 102 -5.68 14.80 4.08
C TYR A 102 -7.14 15.15 4.36
N LEU A 103 -7.50 16.43 4.45
CA LEU A 103 -8.82 16.92 4.89
C LEU A 103 -9.54 17.84 3.89
N ARG A 104 -8.87 18.33 2.84
CA ARG A 104 -9.49 19.15 1.78
C ARG A 104 -9.27 18.57 0.37
N ASP A 105 -9.64 19.36 -0.65
CA ASP A 105 -9.51 18.97 -2.06
C ASP A 105 -8.03 18.86 -2.48
N ARG A 106 -7.58 17.62 -2.66
CA ARG A 106 -6.24 17.26 -3.13
C ARG A 106 -6.12 17.12 -4.65
N SER A 107 -7.19 17.38 -5.41
CA SER A 107 -7.25 17.14 -6.86
C SER A 107 -6.18 17.93 -7.61
N LEU A 108 -5.95 19.19 -7.24
CA LEU A 108 -4.93 20.02 -7.88
C LEU A 108 -3.52 19.44 -7.70
N VAL A 109 -3.18 19.04 -6.47
CA VAL A 109 -1.86 18.49 -6.13
C VAL A 109 -1.63 17.17 -6.85
N ILE A 110 -2.60 16.25 -6.77
CA ILE A 110 -2.53 14.95 -7.45
C ILE A 110 -2.40 15.15 -8.96
N ARG A 111 -3.18 16.06 -9.56
CA ARG A 111 -3.14 16.34 -10.99
C ARG A 111 -1.77 16.87 -11.42
N ASN A 112 -1.21 17.81 -10.66
CA ASN A 112 0.10 18.38 -10.95
C ASN A 112 1.22 17.33 -10.85
N GLN A 113 1.16 16.45 -9.85
CA GLN A 113 2.09 15.32 -9.70
C GLN A 113 1.93 14.32 -10.85
N PHE A 114 0.69 13.96 -11.20
CA PHE A 114 0.40 13.01 -12.27
C PHE A 114 0.91 13.47 -13.64
N TYR A 115 0.75 14.75 -13.98
CA TYR A 115 1.28 15.25 -15.25
C TYR A 115 2.76 15.61 -15.20
N GLY A 116 3.27 16.00 -14.02
CA GLY A 116 4.62 16.50 -13.85
C GLY A 116 5.68 15.49 -13.40
N VAL A 117 5.30 14.28 -12.95
CA VAL A 117 6.23 13.27 -12.42
C VAL A 117 5.90 11.90 -13.01
N ASP A 118 6.74 11.45 -13.94
CA ASP A 118 6.51 10.21 -14.69
C ASP A 118 6.45 8.97 -13.78
N ALA A 119 7.36 8.86 -12.83
CA ALA A 119 7.37 7.75 -11.88
C ALA A 119 6.08 7.68 -11.04
N TYR A 120 5.56 8.84 -10.60
CA TYR A 120 4.28 8.93 -9.89
C TYR A 120 3.12 8.47 -10.78
N ARG A 121 3.05 8.97 -12.02
CA ARG A 121 2.03 8.57 -13.00
C ARG A 121 2.05 7.08 -13.27
N MET A 122 3.23 6.50 -13.51
CA MET A 122 3.38 5.07 -13.76
C MET A 122 2.85 4.23 -12.60
N ARG A 123 3.17 4.60 -11.36
CA ARG A 123 2.67 3.91 -10.16
C ARG A 123 1.15 4.01 -10.00
N MET A 124 0.58 5.19 -10.27
CA MET A 124 -0.87 5.41 -10.22
C MET A 124 -1.62 4.58 -11.27
N VAL A 125 -1.13 4.57 -12.51
CA VAL A 125 -1.72 3.77 -13.59
C VAL A 125 -1.58 2.28 -13.30
N ASP A 126 -0.42 1.80 -12.84
CA ASP A 126 -0.20 0.39 -12.48
C ASP A 126 -1.23 -0.11 -11.46
N ALA A 127 -1.52 0.67 -10.42
CA ALA A 127 -2.51 0.32 -9.40
C ALA A 127 -3.95 0.29 -9.94
N VAL A 128 -4.33 1.25 -10.79
CA VAL A 128 -5.67 1.28 -11.41
C VAL A 128 -5.85 0.11 -12.39
N MET A 129 -4.82 -0.20 -13.17
CA MET A 129 -4.85 -1.34 -14.11
C MET A 129 -4.90 -2.68 -13.39
N GLU A 130 -4.20 -2.84 -12.26
CA GLU A 130 -4.32 -4.04 -11.42
C GLU A 130 -5.74 -4.24 -10.90
N PHE A 131 -6.38 -3.17 -10.44
CA PHE A 131 -7.76 -3.22 -9.97
C PHE A 131 -8.74 -3.52 -11.11
N TYR A 132 -8.57 -2.89 -12.28
CA TYR A 132 -9.39 -3.16 -13.44
C TYR A 132 -9.37 -4.65 -13.83
N ASP A 133 -8.17 -5.23 -13.89
CA ASP A 133 -7.98 -6.64 -14.27
C ASP A 133 -8.56 -7.63 -13.25
N ASP A 134 -8.76 -7.23 -11.99
CA ASP A 134 -9.25 -8.11 -10.92
C ASP A 134 -10.76 -7.98 -10.62
N PHE A 135 -11.38 -6.90 -11.09
CA PHE A 135 -12.78 -6.56 -10.81
C PHE A 135 -13.67 -6.40 -12.04
N VAL A 136 -13.11 -6.11 -13.22
CA VAL A 136 -13.90 -5.78 -14.43
C VAL A 136 -13.80 -6.86 -15.50
N VAL A 137 -12.68 -7.57 -15.58
CA VAL A 137 -12.44 -8.71 -16.49
C VAL A 137 -12.71 -10.01 -15.77
#